data_AF-A0A453DSJ0-F1
#
_entry.id   AF-A0A453DSJ0-F1
#
_cell.length_a   1.000
_cell.length_b   1.000
_cell.length_c   1.000
_cell.angle_alpha   90.00
_cell.angle_beta   90.00
_cell.angle_gamma   90.00
#
_symmetry.space_group_name_H-M   'P 1'
#
loop_
_entity.id
_entity.type
_entity.pdbx_description
1 polymer ?
#
loop_
_entity_poly.entity_id
_entity_poly.type
_entity_poly.pdbx_seq_one_letter_code
_entity_poly.pdbx_strand_id
1 'polypeptide(L)'
;QSTRPKMAQLQETYACSPATERGRGILLAGDAKTETIAYCSGRSVIFRRLDAPLDAWAYTEHAYPTTVARFSPNGEWVASADASGCVRVWGRNGDRALKAEFRPITGRVDDLRWSPDGMRIVVSGDGKGKSLVRAFM
;
A
#
# COMPACT_ATOMS: atom_id res chain seq x y z
N GLN A 1 -23.02 -20.01 -44.08
CA GLN A 1 -21.97 -19.09 -43.61
C GLN A 1 -22.22 -18.84 -42.13
N SER A 2 -21.37 -19.39 -41.25
CA SER A 2 -21.55 -19.39 -39.80
C SER A 2 -20.99 -18.09 -39.21
N THR A 3 -21.88 -17.19 -38.75
CA THR A 3 -21.51 -15.95 -38.06
C THR A 3 -20.99 -16.30 -36.66
N ARG A 4 -19.67 -16.36 -36.48
CA ARG A 4 -19.05 -16.41 -35.14
C ARG A 4 -19.48 -15.15 -34.36
N PRO A 5 -19.93 -15.29 -33.10
CA PRO A 5 -20.25 -14.12 -32.28
C PRO A 5 -18.99 -13.26 -32.07
N LYS A 6 -19.13 -11.94 -32.18
CA LYS A 6 -18.06 -10.99 -31.85
C LYS A 6 -17.58 -11.26 -30.42
N MET A 7 -16.30 -11.57 -30.25
CA MET A 7 -15.71 -11.69 -28.92
C MET A 7 -15.78 -10.33 -28.22
N ALA A 8 -16.16 -10.33 -26.94
CA ALA A 8 -16.09 -9.15 -26.10
C ALA A 8 -14.63 -8.68 -26.02
N GLN A 9 -14.40 -7.39 -26.29
CA GLN A 9 -13.11 -6.75 -26.10
C GLN A 9 -13.13 -6.00 -24.77
N LEU A 10 -12.06 -6.16 -23.98
CA LEU A 10 -11.86 -5.39 -22.76
C LEU A 10 -11.71 -3.92 -23.15
N GLN A 11 -12.64 -3.09 -22.68
CA GLN A 11 -12.59 -1.65 -22.92
C GLN A 11 -11.68 -0.97 -21.90
N GLU A 12 -11.93 -1.18 -20.60
CA GLU A 12 -11.25 -0.51 -19.50
C GLU A 12 -11.19 -1.40 -18.25
N THR A 13 -10.16 -1.21 -17.44
CA THR A 13 -10.00 -1.86 -16.14
C THR A 13 -9.99 -0.81 -15.04
N TYR A 14 -10.91 -0.93 -14.09
CA TYR A 14 -10.99 -0.03 -12.95
C TYR A 14 -10.34 -0.65 -11.73
N ALA A 15 -9.63 0.18 -10.96
CA ALA A 15 -9.08 -0.22 -9.67
C ALA A 15 -10.20 -0.59 -8.69
N CYS A 16 -9.95 -1.58 -7.82
CA CYS A 16 -10.92 -1.98 -6.81
C CYS A 16 -11.17 -0.86 -5.79
N SER A 17 -12.32 -0.90 -5.13
CA SER A 17 -12.59 0.01 -4.00
C SER A 17 -11.74 -0.34 -2.77
N PRO A 18 -11.44 0.62 -1.89
CA PRO A 18 -10.76 0.34 -0.64
C PRO A 18 -11.59 -0.61 0.23
N ALA A 19 -10.91 -1.53 0.90
CA ALA A 19 -11.58 -2.48 1.79
C ALA A 19 -12.09 -1.76 3.05
N THR A 20 -13.36 -1.95 3.40
CA THR A 20 -13.96 -1.42 4.63
C THR A 20 -13.95 -2.50 5.71
N GLU A 21 -13.71 -2.10 6.95
CA GLU A 21 -13.84 -2.95 8.13
C GLU A 21 -14.68 -2.20 9.17
N ARG A 22 -15.71 -2.86 9.72
CA ARG A 22 -16.64 -2.21 10.66
C ARG A 22 -15.86 -1.72 11.88
N GLY A 23 -16.06 -0.45 12.24
CA GLY A 23 -15.42 0.16 13.41
C GLY A 23 -13.97 0.57 13.20
N ARG A 24 -13.44 0.49 11.97
CA ARG A 24 -12.09 0.95 11.63
C ARG A 24 -12.12 1.95 10.47
N GLY A 25 -11.26 2.96 10.54
CA GLY A 25 -11.10 3.93 9.47
C GLY A 25 -10.32 3.35 8.29
N ILE A 26 -10.67 3.76 7.07
CA ILE A 26 -9.85 3.49 5.88
C ILE A 26 -8.75 4.54 5.82
N LEU A 27 -7.51 4.07 5.88
CA LEU A 27 -6.35 4.94 5.79
C LEU A 27 -5.95 5.12 4.32
N LEU A 28 -6.25 6.31 3.79
CA LEU A 28 -5.77 6.75 2.49
C LEU A 28 -4.45 7.49 2.65
N ALA A 29 -3.53 7.33 1.72
CA ALA A 29 -2.36 8.18 1.57
C ALA A 29 -2.41 8.87 0.23
N GLY A 30 -2.07 10.15 0.18
CA GLY A 30 -1.93 10.90 -1.06
C GLY A 30 -0.48 11.34 -1.23
N ASP A 31 0.00 11.30 -2.46
CA ASP A 31 1.17 12.05 -2.90
C ASP A 31 0.73 13.23 -3.77
N ALA A 32 0.96 14.44 -3.28
CA ALA A 32 0.60 15.67 -3.98
C ALA A 32 1.42 15.87 -5.26
N LYS A 33 2.64 15.34 -5.33
CA LYS A 33 3.52 15.53 -6.51
C LYS A 33 3.01 14.79 -7.74
N THR A 34 2.34 13.67 -7.53
CA THR A 34 1.91 12.80 -8.63
C THR A 34 0.42 12.55 -8.64
N GLU A 35 -0.33 13.30 -7.84
CA GLU A 35 -1.79 13.20 -7.67
C GLU A 35 -2.26 11.75 -7.50
N THR A 36 -1.44 10.95 -6.81
CA THR A 36 -1.67 9.51 -6.64
C THR A 36 -2.17 9.25 -5.24
N ILE A 37 -3.29 8.55 -5.14
CA ILE A 37 -3.78 8.01 -3.89
C ILE A 37 -3.37 6.55 -3.75
N ALA A 38 -3.00 6.16 -2.54
CA ALA A 38 -2.70 4.80 -2.14
C ALA A 38 -3.69 4.35 -1.07
N TYR A 39 -4.18 3.13 -1.21
CA TYR A 39 -5.10 2.52 -0.26
C TYR A 39 -4.96 1.01 -0.25
N CYS A 40 -5.31 0.40 0.88
CA CYS A 40 -5.24 -1.04 1.06
C CYS A 40 -6.56 -1.71 0.65
N SER A 41 -6.45 -2.82 -0.08
CA SER A 41 -7.57 -3.67 -0.44
C SER A 41 -7.14 -5.14 -0.39
N GLY A 42 -7.68 -5.88 0.57
CA GLY A 42 -7.25 -7.26 0.84
C GLY A 42 -5.75 -7.32 1.13
N ARG A 43 -5.03 -8.21 0.42
CA ARG A 43 -3.57 -8.40 0.55
C ARG A 43 -2.75 -7.45 -0.33
N SER A 44 -3.37 -6.42 -0.89
CA SER A 44 -2.74 -5.57 -1.89
C SER A 44 -2.86 -4.10 -1.54
N VAL A 45 -1.81 -3.36 -1.86
CA VAL A 45 -1.84 -1.89 -1.82
C VAL A 45 -2.09 -1.40 -3.22
N ILE A 46 -3.17 -0.64 -3.40
CA ILE A 46 -3.60 -0.10 -4.67
C ILE A 46 -3.14 1.35 -4.77
N PHE A 47 -2.60 1.71 -5.91
CA PHE A 47 -2.21 3.06 -6.29
C PHE A 47 -3.07 3.47 -7.47
N ARG A 48 -3.67 4.65 -7.37
CA ARG A 48 -4.53 5.19 -8.42
C ARG A 48 -4.27 6.68 -8.56
N ARG A 49 -4.12 7.15 -9.79
CA ARG A 49 -4.09 8.59 -10.08
C ARG A 49 -5.49 9.21 -10.00
N LEU A 50 -5.57 10.44 -9.50
CA LEU A 50 -6.82 11.19 -9.38
C LEU A 50 -7.25 11.80 -10.72
N ASP A 51 -6.30 12.28 -11.53
CA ASP A 51 -6.54 12.86 -12.84
C ASP A 51 -6.79 11.79 -13.93
N ALA A 52 -6.10 10.66 -13.84
CA ALA A 52 -6.22 9.54 -14.77
C ALA A 52 -6.58 8.25 -14.02
N PRO A 53 -7.87 7.97 -13.75
CA PRO A 53 -8.27 6.87 -12.87
C PRO A 53 -7.99 5.47 -13.42
N LEU A 54 -7.73 5.34 -14.73
CA LEU A 54 -7.33 4.11 -15.39
C LEU A 54 -5.82 3.81 -15.21
N ASP A 55 -5.02 4.81 -14.84
CA ASP A 55 -3.63 4.62 -14.43
C ASP A 55 -3.62 4.18 -12.95
N ALA A 56 -3.73 2.87 -12.78
CA ALA A 56 -3.73 2.23 -11.48
C ALA A 56 -2.89 0.96 -11.49
N TRP A 57 -2.27 0.67 -10.36
CA TRP A 57 -1.47 -0.53 -10.18
C TRP A 57 -1.50 -0.98 -8.73
N ALA A 58 -1.14 -2.25 -8.51
CA ALA A 58 -1.18 -2.87 -7.19
C ALA A 58 0.19 -3.42 -6.79
N TYR A 59 0.50 -3.32 -5.50
CA TYR A 59 1.57 -4.05 -4.84
C TYR A 59 0.97 -5.26 -4.11
N THR A 60 1.36 -6.47 -4.51
CA THR A 60 0.69 -7.74 -4.13
C THR A 60 1.55 -8.66 -3.28
N GLU A 61 2.70 -8.20 -2.81
CA GLU A 61 3.70 -9.04 -2.14
C GLU A 61 3.37 -9.36 -0.67
N HIS A 62 2.30 -8.78 -0.12
CA HIS A 62 1.91 -9.06 1.27
C HIS A 62 1.22 -10.42 1.40
N ALA A 63 1.66 -11.19 2.41
CA ALA A 63 1.07 -12.48 2.72
C ALA A 63 -0.28 -12.35 3.43
N TYR A 64 -0.47 -11.30 4.22
CA TYR A 64 -1.66 -11.03 5.01
C TYR A 64 -2.41 -9.78 4.52
N PRO A 65 -3.66 -9.55 4.97
CA PRO A 65 -4.38 -8.34 4.63
C PRO A 65 -3.58 -7.09 4.99
N THR A 66 -3.36 -6.24 3.98
CA THR A 66 -2.70 -4.96 4.15
C THR A 66 -3.64 -4.00 4.89
N THR A 67 -3.09 -3.23 5.82
CA THR A 67 -3.87 -2.33 6.68
C THR A 67 -3.59 -0.87 6.39
N VAL A 68 -2.34 -0.52 6.10
CA VAL A 68 -1.93 0.86 5.83
C VAL A 68 -0.78 0.91 4.82
N ALA A 69 -0.77 1.97 4.01
CA ALA A 69 0.35 2.34 3.18
C ALA A 69 0.60 3.85 3.24
N ARG A 70 1.87 4.26 3.18
CA ARG A 70 2.30 5.66 3.20
C ARG A 70 3.49 5.89 2.28
N PHE A 71 3.43 6.99 1.54
CA PHE A 71 4.55 7.53 0.80
C PHE A 71 5.60 8.10 1.75
N SER A 72 6.87 7.91 1.42
CA SER A 72 7.96 8.64 2.06
C SER A 72 7.91 10.13 1.68
N PRO A 73 8.46 11.03 2.51
CA PRO A 73 8.50 12.47 2.21
C PRO A 73 9.25 12.81 0.91
N ASN A 74 10.23 12.00 0.54
CA ASN A 74 10.96 12.16 -0.72
C ASN A 74 10.17 11.66 -1.95
N GLY A 75 9.13 10.83 -1.75
CA GLY A 75 8.25 10.30 -2.81
C GLY A 75 8.79 9.06 -3.53
N GLU A 76 10.01 8.62 -3.22
CA GLU A 76 10.66 7.48 -3.91
C GLU A 76 10.33 6.13 -3.28
N TRP A 77 9.95 6.12 -2.01
CA TRP A 77 9.71 4.92 -1.23
C TRP A 77 8.26 4.86 -0.77
N VAL A 78 7.77 3.64 -0.62
CA VAL A 78 6.48 3.38 0.03
C VAL A 78 6.72 2.41 1.17
N ALA A 79 6.13 2.74 2.32
CA ALA A 79 6.02 1.82 3.44
C ALA A 79 4.59 1.29 3.48
N SER A 80 4.47 -0.02 3.62
CA SER A 80 3.19 -0.72 3.66
C SER A 80 3.22 -1.75 4.78
N ALA A 81 2.08 -1.93 5.46
CA ALA A 81 1.99 -2.83 6.59
C ALA A 81 0.78 -3.76 6.50
N ASP A 82 0.86 -4.88 7.21
CA ASP A 82 -0.16 -5.92 7.22
C ASP A 82 -0.71 -6.24 8.62
N ALA A 83 -1.75 -7.09 8.63
CA ALA A 83 -2.41 -7.56 9.84
C ALA A 83 -1.55 -8.51 10.69
N SER A 84 -0.42 -9.01 10.19
CA SER A 84 0.52 -9.87 10.93
C SER A 84 1.62 -9.08 11.65
N GLY A 85 1.68 -7.77 11.43
CA GLY A 85 2.73 -6.92 11.97
C GLY A 85 3.94 -6.77 11.05
N CYS A 86 3.84 -7.27 9.81
CA CYS A 86 4.89 -7.09 8.80
C CYS A 86 4.81 -5.68 8.21
N VAL A 87 5.96 -5.03 8.09
CA VAL A 87 6.13 -3.73 7.46
C VAL A 87 7.17 -3.87 6.35
N ARG A 88 6.74 -3.61 5.12
CA ARG A 88 7.59 -3.68 3.92
C ARG A 88 7.84 -2.28 3.39
N VAL A 89 9.11 -1.97 3.15
CA VAL A 89 9.57 -0.75 2.50
C VAL A 89 10.10 -1.12 1.13
N TRP A 90 9.53 -0.50 0.10
CA TRP A 90 9.81 -0.84 -1.28
C TRP A 90 9.83 0.41 -2.16
N GLY A 91 10.55 0.33 -3.27
CA GLY A 91 10.73 1.44 -4.19
C GLY A 91 9.47 1.68 -5.02
N ARG A 92 9.04 2.93 -5.17
CA ARG A 92 7.89 3.27 -6.02
C ARG A 92 8.18 3.04 -7.51
N ASN A 93 9.41 3.30 -7.93
CA ASN A 93 9.82 3.33 -9.34
C ASN A 93 10.51 2.02 -9.75
N GLY A 94 10.32 1.59 -11.00
CA GLY A 94 10.96 0.39 -11.55
C GLY A 94 10.32 -0.91 -11.03
N ASP A 95 11.16 -1.87 -10.65
CA ASP A 95 10.77 -3.25 -10.31
C ASP A 95 10.11 -3.43 -8.93
N ARG A 96 9.66 -2.32 -8.32
CA ARG A 96 9.07 -2.28 -6.96
C ARG A 96 9.88 -3.05 -5.93
N ALA A 97 11.21 -2.97 -6.07
CA ALA A 97 12.13 -3.79 -5.33
C ALA A 97 11.94 -3.58 -3.82
N LEU A 98 11.85 -4.70 -3.10
CA LEU A 98 11.82 -4.70 -1.65
C LEU A 98 13.17 -4.22 -1.14
N LYS A 99 13.18 -3.11 -0.42
CA LYS A 99 14.39 -2.59 0.23
C LYS A 99 14.59 -3.24 1.58
N ALA A 100 13.52 -3.32 2.36
CA ALA A 100 13.57 -3.84 3.70
C ALA A 100 12.21 -4.38 4.14
N GLU A 101 12.26 -5.40 4.98
CA GLU A 101 11.11 -5.95 5.68
C GLU A 101 11.40 -5.95 7.18
N PHE A 102 10.43 -5.50 7.95
CA PHE A 102 10.51 -5.41 9.41
C PHE A 102 9.27 -6.04 10.03
N ARG A 103 9.42 -6.58 11.24
CA ARG A 103 8.29 -7.01 12.06
C ARG A 103 8.33 -6.33 13.44
N PRO A 104 7.90 -5.05 13.54
CA PRO A 104 7.90 -4.27 14.80
C PRO A 104 7.01 -4.86 15.88
N ILE A 105 5.82 -5.30 15.46
CA ILE A 105 4.74 -5.80 16.29
C ILE A 105 4.33 -7.18 15.80
N THR A 106 3.70 -7.95 16.67
CA THR A 106 3.27 -9.33 16.39
C THR A 106 1.80 -9.44 16.02
N GLY A 107 1.07 -8.32 15.99
CA GLY A 107 -0.33 -8.26 15.60
C GLY A 107 -0.59 -7.18 14.57
N ARG A 108 -1.86 -6.79 14.43
CA ARG A 108 -2.34 -5.93 13.35
C ARG A 108 -1.75 -4.54 13.44
N VAL A 109 -1.13 -4.06 12.37
CA VAL A 109 -0.74 -2.64 12.26
C VAL A 109 -1.97 -1.79 12.00
N ASP A 110 -2.19 -0.79 12.85
CA ASP A 110 -3.30 0.15 12.72
C ASP A 110 -2.91 1.39 11.94
N ASP A 111 -1.72 1.94 12.20
CA ASP A 111 -1.22 3.08 11.43
C ASP A 111 0.31 3.05 11.33
N LEU A 112 0.80 3.76 10.33
CA LEU A 112 2.21 3.88 10.01
C LEU A 112 2.48 5.32 9.59
N ARG A 113 3.62 5.88 10.01
CA ARG A 113 4.06 7.21 9.57
C ARG A 113 5.56 7.29 9.38
N TRP A 114 5.97 7.91 8.28
CA TRP A 114 7.35 8.30 8.05
C TRP A 114 7.73 9.50 8.89
N SER A 115 8.96 9.52 9.37
CA SER A 115 9.55 10.75 9.91
C SER A 115 9.76 11.78 8.78
N PRO A 116 9.79 13.09 9.11
CA PRO A 116 10.01 14.13 8.11
C PRO A 116 11.36 14.03 7.38
N ASP A 117 12.38 13.48 8.05
CA ASP A 117 13.70 13.21 7.47
C ASP A 117 13.70 11.99 6.51
N GLY A 118 12.60 11.22 6.45
CA GLY A 118 12.50 10.00 5.64
C GLY A 118 13.34 8.82 6.13
N MET A 119 14.02 8.94 7.28
CA MET A 119 14.96 7.94 7.80
C MET A 119 14.35 7.02 8.85
N ARG A 120 13.11 7.25 9.27
CA ARG A 120 12.45 6.47 10.33
C ARG A 120 10.99 6.26 10.00
N ILE A 121 10.46 5.17 10.55
CA ILE A 121 9.05 4.83 10.42
C ILE A 121 8.55 4.51 11.82
N VAL A 122 7.45 5.15 12.21
CA VAL A 122 6.71 4.85 13.43
C VAL A 122 5.53 3.97 13.05
N VAL A 123 5.31 2.93 13.84
CA VAL A 123 4.26 1.92 13.61
C VAL A 123 3.44 1.80 14.90
N SER A 124 2.13 1.84 14.75
CA SER A 124 1.16 1.66 15.82
C SER A 124 0.25 0.48 15.47
N GLY A 125 -0.12 -0.32 16.46
CA GLY A 125 -1.03 -1.43 16.25
C GLY A 125 -1.16 -2.34 17.47
N ASP A 126 -1.94 -3.38 17.27
CA ASP A 126 -2.25 -4.40 18.26
C ASP A 126 -1.09 -5.40 18.38
N GLY A 127 -0.78 -5.81 19.61
CA GLY A 127 0.16 -6.90 19.88
C GLY A 127 1.37 -6.53 20.75
N LYS A 128 2.16 -7.53 21.11
CA LYS A 128 3.40 -7.34 21.88
C LYS A 128 4.53 -7.05 20.90
N GLY A 129 5.18 -5.89 21.04
CA GLY A 129 6.28 -5.49 20.17
C GLY A 129 7.12 -4.40 20.81
N LYS A 130 8.32 -4.16 20.26
CA LYS A 130 9.12 -2.98 20.61
C LYS A 130 8.52 -1.80 19.85
N SER A 131 7.92 -0.82 20.54
CA SER A 131 7.22 0.33 19.91
C SER A 131 8.09 1.21 18.98
N LEU A 132 9.38 0.92 18.82
CA LEU A 132 10.28 1.65 17.92
C LEU A 132 11.07 0.69 17.02
N VAL A 133 10.88 0.84 15.71
CA VAL A 133 11.73 0.23 14.69
C VAL A 133 12.50 1.33 13.97
N ARG A 134 13.83 1.19 13.94
CA ARG A 134 14.71 2.02 13.10
C ARG A 134 14.73 1.40 11.71
N ALA A 135 14.24 2.14 10.71
CA ALA A 135 14.17 1.68 9.33
C ALA A 135 15.47 1.90 8.54
N PHE A 136 16.44 2.67 9.07
CA PHE A 136 17.68 3.01 8.37
C PHE A 136 18.91 3.05 9.29
N MET A 137 19.99 2.40 8.82
CA MET A 137 21.39 2.80 9.01
C MET A 137 21.98 2.95 7.61
#